data_AF-A0A7S0LIK8-F1
#
_entry.id   AF-A0A7S0LIK8-F1
#
_cell.length_a   1.000
_cell.length_b   1.000
_cell.length_c   1.000
_cell.angle_alpha   90.00
_cell.angle_beta   90.00
_cell.angle_gamma   90.00
#
_symmetry.space_group_name_H-M   'P 1'
#
loop_
_entity.id
_entity.type
_entity.pdbx_description
1 polymer ?
#
loop_
_entity_poly.entity_id
_entity_poly.type
_entity_poly.pdbx_seq_one_letter_code
_entity_poly.pdbx_strand_id
1 'polypeptide(L)'
;SPRARASISLGSGGHTRRAASMWCGLALTLLPACVAASSFVPPLAIDLLKLGDARVSTLACIGAEGGKCVRSALGGKKGLLEGTGGGCSLAVIDENALPDSALGLAASDVVVLEVQQADLINDSPHGVRLLAPLLQRALQQHALKPQKKLLVLVVTDADSDEASTPELQQLASAALQSTWRAVRKPADLSISGVDELFELNMVTVPSALAADEHASSLADLKERLLGAGSSSYLFTEGQFTCSASTARLCLAKLAKLDSFIPQAVAAPVEVSTAYGCSLVAESATRAFSKELATLKKDAEPAYLPDFGERAGVLLDDALGTFDDSTASLHGVAAVSASRKALRSQLLRALYSVYRKQLTHLQRQTLSKFGSKLAAMQPSANVEEELQSIIKEIRATLEVEAKRLLPAGAAWSHSYEKGMVLSAIEEQAANHVETLRVQGLYLPKTGRKLPVDLSAHWLLMHPFGQDARYDTIAPKDKPTVKAQAQPMLVRATEGYKAKLRDPKDMVFTDKAP
;
A
#
# COMPACT_ATOMS: atom_id res chain seq x y z
N SER A 1 -8.54 52.97 9.01
CA SER A 1 -9.59 53.27 10.00
C SER A 1 -10.93 53.32 9.26
N PRO A 2 -12.02 52.70 9.74
CA PRO A 2 -12.09 51.30 10.18
C PRO A 2 -13.26 50.50 9.54
N ARG A 3 -13.08 49.17 9.48
CA ARG A 3 -13.99 48.05 9.88
C ARG A 3 -15.50 48.13 9.52
N ALA A 4 -16.15 47.15 8.88
CA ALA A 4 -16.17 45.68 9.05
C ALA A 4 -16.88 45.16 10.33
N ARG A 5 -18.04 44.51 10.14
CA ARG A 5 -18.81 43.52 10.96
C ARG A 5 -19.97 43.05 10.06
N ALA A 6 -20.56 41.85 10.15
CA ALA A 6 -20.53 40.80 11.17
C ALA A 6 -20.63 39.40 10.46
N SER A 7 -19.91 38.34 10.87
CA SER A 7 -20.18 37.37 11.96
C SER A 7 -21.09 36.19 11.61
N ILE A 8 -20.88 35.06 12.32
CA ILE A 8 -21.57 33.75 12.23
C ILE A 8 -20.99 32.91 11.06
N SER A 9 -20.50 31.67 11.25
CA SER A 9 -20.34 30.82 12.45
C SER A 9 -19.02 30.00 12.44
N LEU A 10 -18.80 29.21 13.49
CA LEU A 10 -17.88 28.06 13.56
C LEU A 10 -18.61 26.93 14.32
N GLY A 11 -18.65 25.72 13.77
CA GLY A 11 -19.20 24.54 14.42
C GLY A 11 -18.13 23.45 14.52
N SER A 12 -17.67 23.16 15.74
CA SER A 12 -16.75 22.05 16.01
C SER A 12 -17.51 20.73 16.16
N GLY A 13 -16.91 19.60 15.75
CA GLY A 13 -17.55 18.30 15.88
C GLY A 13 -16.62 17.10 15.74
N GLY A 14 -16.32 16.45 16.87
CA GLY A 14 -16.22 15.00 16.97
C GLY A 14 -15.01 14.28 16.36
N HIS A 15 -13.96 14.09 17.16
CA HIS A 15 -13.18 12.85 17.09
C HIS A 15 -13.99 11.71 17.74
N THR A 16 -14.04 10.53 17.11
CA THR A 16 -14.00 9.22 17.79
C THR A 16 -14.01 8.06 16.77
N ARG A 17 -13.31 6.96 17.13
CA ARG A 17 -13.33 5.63 16.46
C ARG A 17 -12.64 5.60 15.07
N ARG A 18 -11.98 4.52 14.65
CA ARG A 18 -11.81 3.17 15.23
C ARG A 18 -10.47 2.57 14.76
N ALA A 19 -9.94 1.59 15.49
CA ALA A 19 -8.86 0.75 14.98
C ALA A 19 -9.35 -0.14 13.82
N ALA A 20 -8.51 -0.31 12.80
CA ALA A 20 -8.65 -1.37 11.81
C ALA A 20 -7.25 -1.81 11.36
N SER A 21 -6.92 -3.07 11.64
CA SER A 21 -5.83 -3.79 11.01
C SER A 21 -6.20 -4.13 9.57
N MET A 22 -5.25 -4.03 8.63
CA MET A 22 -4.98 -5.01 7.57
C MET A 22 -4.02 -4.45 6.50
N TRP A 23 -2.96 -5.22 6.23
CA TRP A 23 -2.42 -5.51 4.90
C TRP A 23 -2.54 -4.40 3.83
N CYS A 24 -1.60 -3.45 3.83
CA CYS A 24 -1.13 -2.87 2.56
C CYS A 24 -0.16 -3.90 1.94
N GLY A 25 -0.38 -4.43 0.74
CA GLY A 25 -1.10 -3.84 -0.39
C GLY A 25 -0.05 -3.27 -1.34
N LEU A 26 0.57 -4.16 -2.11
CA LEU A 26 1.68 -3.85 -3.01
C LEU A 26 1.13 -3.24 -4.31
N ALA A 27 0.59 -2.02 -4.19
CA ALA A 27 0.04 -1.27 -5.31
C ALA A 27 1.18 -0.76 -6.20
N LEU A 28 1.51 -1.51 -7.26
CA LEU A 28 2.30 -0.99 -8.38
C LEU A 28 1.51 0.12 -9.08
N THR A 29 1.75 1.37 -8.71
CA THR A 29 1.26 2.53 -9.45
C THR A 29 2.12 2.76 -10.69
N LEU A 30 1.96 1.90 -11.69
CA LEU A 30 2.30 2.24 -13.06
C LEU A 30 1.16 3.10 -13.62
N LEU A 31 1.47 4.36 -13.98
CA LEU A 31 0.57 5.22 -14.74
C LEU A 31 0.30 4.57 -16.10
N PRO A 32 -0.94 4.18 -16.44
CA PRO A 32 -1.28 3.94 -17.83
C PRO A 32 -1.36 5.29 -18.54
N ALA A 33 -0.63 5.44 -19.65
CA ALA A 33 -0.94 6.51 -20.59
C ALA A 33 -2.38 6.29 -21.10
N CYS A 34 -3.18 7.36 -21.17
CA CYS A 34 -4.55 7.29 -21.67
C CYS A 34 -4.56 6.97 -23.18
N VAL A 35 -4.48 5.68 -23.52
CA VAL A 35 -4.74 5.19 -24.88
C VAL A 35 -6.25 5.25 -25.11
N ALA A 36 -6.65 5.86 -26.23
CA ALA A 36 -8.03 6.28 -26.47
C ALA A 36 -9.00 5.09 -26.70
N ALA A 37 -9.61 4.60 -25.63
CA ALA A 37 -10.77 3.71 -25.67
C ALA A 37 -12.05 4.46 -26.11
N SER A 38 -12.12 4.90 -27.38
CA SER A 38 -13.29 5.63 -27.89
C SER A 38 -13.59 5.49 -29.40
N SER A 39 -12.77 4.76 -30.17
CA SER A 39 -12.94 4.65 -31.64
C SER A 39 -13.97 3.60 -32.11
N PHE A 40 -14.30 2.60 -31.28
CA PHE A 40 -15.07 1.42 -31.72
C PHE A 40 -16.59 1.63 -31.81
N VAL A 41 -17.21 2.35 -30.86
CA VAL A 41 -18.68 2.51 -30.78
C VAL A 41 -19.31 3.19 -32.01
N PRO A 42 -18.77 4.29 -32.58
CA PRO A 42 -19.53 5.11 -33.52
C PRO A 42 -20.08 4.39 -34.77
N PRO A 43 -19.29 3.66 -35.59
CA PRO A 43 -19.79 3.15 -36.88
C PRO A 43 -20.95 2.15 -36.71
N LEU A 44 -20.74 1.08 -35.93
CA LEU A 44 -21.78 0.05 -35.76
C LEU A 44 -23.01 0.60 -35.00
N ALA A 45 -22.81 1.52 -34.04
CA ALA A 45 -23.93 2.16 -33.34
C ALA A 45 -24.75 3.10 -34.25
N ILE A 46 -24.14 3.72 -35.26
CA ILE A 46 -24.83 4.52 -36.28
C ILE A 46 -25.64 3.62 -37.22
N ASP A 47 -25.09 2.48 -37.64
CA ASP A 47 -25.82 1.55 -38.52
C ASP A 47 -26.98 0.86 -37.80
N LEU A 48 -26.80 0.46 -36.53
CA LEU A 48 -27.89 -0.02 -35.68
C LEU A 48 -28.95 1.06 -35.40
N LEU A 49 -28.58 2.35 -35.40
CA LEU A 49 -29.54 3.45 -35.23
C LEU A 49 -30.47 3.57 -36.44
N LYS A 50 -29.98 3.32 -37.67
CA LYS A 50 -30.78 3.36 -38.90
C LYS A 50 -31.85 2.25 -38.93
N LEU A 51 -31.59 1.12 -38.27
CA LEU A 51 -32.50 -0.03 -38.17
C LEU A 51 -33.63 0.14 -37.14
N GLY A 52 -33.53 1.12 -36.23
CA GLY A 52 -34.56 1.35 -35.21
C GLY A 52 -34.75 0.16 -34.26
N ASP A 53 -35.91 -0.49 -34.35
CA ASP A 53 -36.29 -1.68 -33.56
C ASP A 53 -36.33 -2.98 -34.39
N ALA A 54 -35.77 -2.99 -35.60
CA ALA A 54 -35.61 -4.23 -36.37
C ALA A 54 -34.80 -5.28 -35.58
N ARG A 55 -35.07 -6.56 -35.84
CA ARG A 55 -34.34 -7.68 -35.22
C ARG A 55 -32.94 -7.78 -35.80
N VAL A 56 -31.96 -7.91 -34.93
CA VAL A 56 -30.55 -8.02 -35.25
C VAL A 56 -29.91 -9.10 -34.39
N SER A 57 -29.02 -9.88 -34.98
CA SER A 57 -28.09 -10.75 -34.26
C SER A 57 -26.72 -10.10 -34.25
N THR A 58 -26.13 -9.86 -33.07
CA THR A 58 -24.73 -9.40 -33.01
C THR A 58 -23.76 -10.57 -32.99
N LEU A 59 -22.80 -10.60 -33.91
CA LEU A 59 -21.86 -11.72 -34.08
C LEU A 59 -20.42 -11.27 -33.86
N ALA A 60 -19.68 -11.94 -32.97
CA ALA A 60 -18.25 -11.71 -32.72
C ALA A 60 -17.42 -12.92 -33.17
N CYS A 61 -16.20 -12.69 -33.68
CA CYS A 61 -15.33 -13.73 -34.26
C CYS A 61 -14.00 -13.84 -33.50
N ILE A 62 -13.92 -14.78 -32.56
CA ILE A 62 -12.73 -15.06 -31.74
C ILE A 62 -11.90 -16.15 -32.45
N GLY A 63 -10.57 -16.02 -32.48
CA GLY A 63 -9.68 -17.10 -32.94
C GLY A 63 -8.32 -16.62 -33.42
N ALA A 64 -7.40 -17.55 -33.67
CA ALA A 64 -6.01 -17.24 -34.03
C ALA A 64 -5.88 -16.46 -35.36
N GLU A 65 -6.77 -16.70 -36.34
CA GLU A 65 -6.81 -15.96 -37.61
C GLU A 65 -7.92 -14.87 -37.63
N GLY A 66 -8.52 -14.54 -36.48
CA GLY A 66 -9.49 -13.45 -36.34
C GLY A 66 -10.76 -13.61 -37.18
N GLY A 67 -11.30 -14.84 -37.28
CA GLY A 67 -12.49 -15.14 -38.07
C GLY A 67 -12.24 -15.07 -39.57
N LYS A 68 -11.11 -15.58 -40.05
CA LYS A 68 -10.75 -15.53 -41.49
C LYS A 68 -11.71 -16.35 -42.33
N CYS A 69 -12.03 -17.58 -41.92
CA CYS A 69 -13.00 -18.43 -42.64
C CYS A 69 -14.39 -17.79 -42.68
N VAL A 70 -14.84 -17.19 -41.56
CA VAL A 70 -16.11 -16.46 -41.48
C VAL A 70 -16.11 -15.25 -42.42
N ARG A 71 -15.03 -14.46 -42.42
CA ARG A 71 -14.88 -13.31 -43.33
C ARG A 71 -14.87 -13.74 -44.80
N SER A 72 -14.24 -14.86 -45.14
CA SER A 72 -14.27 -15.44 -46.49
C SER A 72 -15.69 -15.87 -46.89
N ALA A 73 -16.41 -16.59 -46.04
CA ALA A 73 -17.80 -16.99 -46.27
C ALA A 73 -18.75 -15.78 -46.46
N LEU A 74 -18.54 -14.72 -45.69
CA LEU A 74 -19.31 -13.45 -45.80
C LEU A 74 -18.82 -12.53 -46.94
N GLY A 75 -17.85 -12.95 -47.76
CA GLY A 75 -17.35 -12.20 -48.90
C GLY A 75 -16.56 -10.93 -48.53
N GLY A 76 -15.86 -10.94 -47.40
CA GLY A 76 -15.03 -9.85 -46.90
C GLY A 76 -15.78 -8.62 -46.38
N LYS A 77 -17.12 -8.65 -46.37
CA LYS A 77 -17.95 -7.54 -45.91
C LYS A 77 -17.86 -7.37 -44.39
N LYS A 78 -17.84 -6.12 -43.93
CA LYS A 78 -17.79 -5.73 -42.50
C LYS A 78 -19.03 -4.94 -42.10
N GLY A 79 -19.34 -4.94 -40.80
CA GLY A 79 -20.44 -4.16 -40.22
C GLY A 79 -21.79 -4.86 -40.34
N LEU A 80 -22.81 -4.11 -40.76
CA LEU A 80 -24.17 -4.63 -40.88
C LEU A 80 -24.36 -5.38 -42.21
N LEU A 81 -24.84 -6.61 -42.14
CA LEU A 81 -25.19 -7.47 -43.27
C LEU A 81 -26.69 -7.75 -43.23
N GLU A 82 -27.39 -7.44 -44.32
CA GLU A 82 -28.80 -7.81 -44.47
C GLU A 82 -28.89 -9.28 -44.94
N GLY A 83 -29.71 -10.08 -44.23
CA GLY A 83 -29.97 -11.47 -44.60
C GLY A 83 -30.78 -11.56 -45.88
N THR A 84 -30.44 -12.51 -46.75
CA THR A 84 -31.20 -12.75 -47.99
C THR A 84 -32.53 -13.42 -47.67
N GLY A 85 -33.60 -12.61 -47.57
CA GLY A 85 -34.98 -13.08 -47.47
C GLY A 85 -35.53 -13.34 -46.06
N GLY A 86 -34.85 -12.90 -45.00
CA GLY A 86 -35.29 -13.08 -43.60
C GLY A 86 -35.31 -11.79 -42.79
N GLY A 87 -36.28 -11.64 -41.90
CA GLY A 87 -36.51 -10.43 -41.09
C GLY A 87 -35.52 -10.17 -39.95
N CYS A 88 -34.27 -10.64 -40.06
CA CYS A 88 -33.20 -10.39 -39.10
C CYS A 88 -31.89 -10.02 -39.82
N SER A 89 -31.28 -8.88 -39.44
CA SER A 89 -29.97 -8.48 -39.95
C SER A 89 -28.84 -9.04 -39.07
N LEU A 90 -27.67 -9.28 -39.65
CA LEU A 90 -26.49 -9.76 -38.95
C LEU A 90 -25.48 -8.62 -38.76
N ALA A 91 -25.19 -8.25 -37.51
CA ALA A 91 -24.25 -7.19 -37.18
C ALA A 91 -22.90 -7.79 -36.75
N VAL A 92 -21.90 -7.74 -37.63
CA VAL A 92 -20.57 -8.31 -37.38
C VAL A 92 -19.71 -7.34 -36.55
N ILE A 93 -19.32 -7.80 -35.38
CA ILE A 93 -18.40 -7.18 -34.43
C ILE A 93 -16.98 -7.63 -34.80
N ASP A 94 -16.26 -6.82 -35.59
CA ASP A 94 -14.90 -7.12 -36.06
C ASP A 94 -13.86 -6.94 -34.95
N GLU A 95 -13.19 -8.03 -34.56
CA GLU A 95 -12.18 -8.01 -33.51
C GLU A 95 -10.91 -7.23 -33.88
N ASN A 96 -10.62 -7.03 -35.17
CA ASN A 96 -9.48 -6.20 -35.59
C ASN A 96 -9.69 -4.70 -35.25
N ALA A 97 -10.91 -4.30 -34.86
CA ALA A 97 -11.27 -2.96 -34.41
C ALA A 97 -11.52 -2.88 -32.89
N LEU A 98 -11.49 -4.01 -32.18
CA LEU A 98 -11.62 -4.11 -30.74
C LEU A 98 -10.25 -4.37 -30.11
N PRO A 99 -9.80 -3.59 -29.12
CA PRO A 99 -8.60 -3.95 -28.35
C PRO A 99 -8.82 -5.15 -27.42
N ASP A 100 -10.02 -5.74 -27.41
CA ASP A 100 -10.41 -6.81 -26.49
C ASP A 100 -11.55 -7.71 -27.01
N SER A 101 -11.24 -8.96 -27.37
CA SER A 101 -12.23 -9.99 -27.74
C SER A 101 -13.25 -10.30 -26.64
N ALA A 102 -12.94 -10.01 -25.36
CA ALA A 102 -13.90 -10.21 -24.26
C ALA A 102 -15.09 -9.23 -24.31
N LEU A 103 -14.87 -8.02 -24.87
CA LEU A 103 -15.94 -7.06 -25.10
C LEU A 103 -16.84 -7.51 -26.27
N GLY A 104 -16.25 -8.09 -27.33
CA GLY A 104 -16.99 -8.74 -28.40
C GLY A 104 -17.86 -9.89 -27.88
N LEU A 105 -17.27 -10.78 -27.08
CA LEU A 105 -17.94 -11.89 -26.39
C LEU A 105 -19.07 -11.43 -25.46
N ALA A 106 -18.92 -10.30 -24.77
CA ALA A 106 -19.98 -9.75 -23.91
C ALA A 106 -21.16 -9.20 -24.75
N ALA A 107 -20.89 -8.46 -25.82
CA ALA A 107 -21.89 -7.78 -26.64
C ALA A 107 -22.63 -8.67 -27.66
N SER A 108 -22.05 -9.81 -28.05
CA SER A 108 -22.61 -10.70 -29.07
C SER A 108 -23.84 -11.50 -28.62
N ASP A 109 -24.73 -11.82 -29.55
CA ASP A 109 -25.68 -12.95 -29.47
C ASP A 109 -25.01 -14.25 -29.95
N VAL A 110 -24.16 -14.14 -30.98
CA VAL A 110 -23.41 -15.25 -31.58
C VAL A 110 -21.92 -15.05 -31.42
N VAL A 111 -21.25 -16.08 -30.93
CA VAL A 111 -19.80 -16.15 -30.83
C VAL A 111 -19.35 -17.18 -31.86
N VAL A 112 -18.56 -16.78 -32.83
CA VAL A 112 -17.85 -17.73 -33.68
C VAL A 112 -16.45 -17.90 -33.11
N LEU A 113 -16.06 -19.14 -32.82
CA LEU A 113 -14.72 -19.49 -32.38
C LEU A 113 -14.02 -20.30 -33.48
N GLU A 114 -12.95 -19.75 -34.03
CA GLU A 114 -12.13 -20.38 -35.08
C GLU A 114 -10.93 -21.11 -34.42
N VAL A 115 -10.85 -22.44 -34.61
CA VAL A 115 -9.87 -23.34 -33.96
C VAL A 115 -9.33 -24.34 -34.97
N GLN A 116 -8.02 -24.59 -35.00
CA GLN A 116 -7.46 -25.67 -35.83
C GLN A 116 -7.78 -27.05 -35.24
N GLN A 117 -8.03 -28.06 -36.08
CA GLN A 117 -8.29 -29.43 -35.62
C GLN A 117 -7.23 -29.94 -34.62
N ALA A 118 -5.95 -29.73 -34.93
CA ALA A 118 -4.83 -30.09 -34.05
C ALA A 118 -4.88 -29.38 -32.67
N ASP A 119 -5.31 -28.11 -32.60
CA ASP A 119 -5.44 -27.38 -31.33
C ASP A 119 -6.60 -27.93 -30.48
N LEU A 120 -7.67 -28.40 -31.12
CA LEU A 120 -8.83 -29.00 -30.45
C LEU A 120 -8.50 -30.39 -29.89
N ILE A 121 -7.79 -31.23 -30.66
CA ILE A 121 -7.38 -32.58 -30.25
C ILE A 121 -6.38 -32.51 -29.08
N ASN A 122 -5.44 -31.56 -29.11
CA ASN A 122 -4.36 -31.47 -28.11
C ASN A 122 -4.71 -30.61 -26.86
N ASP A 123 -5.94 -30.10 -26.73
CA ASP A 123 -6.35 -29.13 -25.68
C ASP A 123 -5.39 -27.93 -25.55
N SER A 124 -4.96 -27.42 -26.71
CA SER A 124 -4.01 -26.32 -26.83
C SER A 124 -4.56 -25.01 -26.22
N PRO A 125 -3.69 -24.11 -25.70
CA PRO A 125 -4.12 -22.76 -25.29
C PRO A 125 -4.75 -21.94 -26.41
N HIS A 126 -4.53 -22.31 -27.68
CA HIS A 126 -5.12 -21.66 -28.86
C HIS A 126 -6.49 -22.25 -29.27
N GLY A 127 -6.88 -23.39 -28.69
CA GLY A 127 -8.20 -23.99 -28.89
C GLY A 127 -9.29 -23.38 -27.99
N VAL A 128 -10.26 -24.20 -27.56
CA VAL A 128 -11.41 -23.77 -26.74
C VAL A 128 -10.99 -23.04 -25.45
N ARG A 129 -9.81 -23.36 -24.91
CA ARG A 129 -9.24 -22.72 -23.72
C ARG A 129 -8.94 -21.23 -23.87
N LEU A 130 -8.81 -20.72 -25.10
CA LEU A 130 -8.75 -19.28 -25.40
C LEU A 130 -9.96 -18.53 -24.80
N LEU A 131 -11.12 -19.19 -24.70
CA LEU A 131 -12.32 -18.61 -24.10
C LEU A 131 -12.19 -18.37 -22.58
N ALA A 132 -11.32 -19.07 -21.82
CA ALA A 132 -11.26 -18.93 -20.36
C ALA A 132 -11.07 -17.47 -19.87
N PRO A 133 -10.01 -16.73 -20.28
CA PRO A 133 -9.82 -15.34 -19.86
C PRO A 133 -10.87 -14.37 -20.45
N LEU A 134 -11.48 -14.71 -21.59
CA LEU A 134 -12.50 -13.90 -22.23
C LEU A 134 -13.84 -14.03 -21.48
N LEU A 135 -14.25 -15.27 -21.19
CA LEU A 135 -15.43 -15.62 -20.39
C LEU A 135 -15.36 -15.01 -19.00
N GLN A 136 -14.22 -15.11 -18.31
CA GLN A 136 -14.07 -14.53 -16.97
C GLN A 136 -14.38 -13.02 -16.94
N ARG A 137 -14.06 -12.29 -18.02
CA ARG A 137 -14.36 -10.85 -18.14
C ARG A 137 -15.78 -10.59 -18.64
N ALA A 138 -16.25 -11.34 -19.64
CA ALA A 138 -17.62 -11.24 -20.14
C ALA A 138 -18.68 -11.55 -19.07
N LEU A 139 -18.44 -12.54 -18.20
CA LEU A 139 -19.34 -12.92 -17.11
C LEU A 139 -19.55 -11.81 -16.07
N GLN A 140 -18.56 -10.94 -15.84
CA GLN A 140 -18.73 -9.78 -14.95
C GLN A 140 -19.81 -8.82 -15.45
N GLN A 141 -20.11 -8.85 -16.75
CA GLN A 141 -21.05 -7.95 -17.41
C GLN A 141 -22.26 -8.68 -18.00
N HIS A 142 -22.47 -9.94 -17.60
CA HIS A 142 -23.59 -10.77 -18.07
C HIS A 142 -24.96 -10.12 -17.82
N ALA A 143 -25.11 -9.33 -16.74
CA ALA A 143 -26.32 -8.56 -16.45
C ALA A 143 -26.72 -7.55 -17.56
N LEU A 144 -25.80 -7.14 -18.43
CA LEU A 144 -26.09 -6.27 -19.58
C LEU A 144 -26.65 -7.03 -20.80
N LYS A 145 -26.46 -8.35 -20.86
CA LYS A 145 -26.99 -9.23 -21.90
C LYS A 145 -27.15 -10.66 -21.34
N PRO A 146 -28.22 -10.91 -20.54
CA PRO A 146 -28.38 -12.17 -19.81
C PRO A 146 -28.93 -13.33 -20.65
N GLN A 147 -29.04 -13.15 -21.96
CA GLN A 147 -29.60 -14.14 -22.89
C GLN A 147 -28.58 -15.26 -23.18
N LYS A 148 -29.09 -16.47 -23.44
CA LYS A 148 -28.30 -17.59 -23.96
C LYS A 148 -27.70 -17.20 -25.32
N LYS A 149 -26.42 -17.50 -25.52
CA LYS A 149 -25.66 -17.18 -26.73
C LYS A 149 -25.49 -18.42 -27.60
N LEU A 150 -25.34 -18.24 -28.91
CA LEU A 150 -24.93 -19.32 -29.81
C LEU A 150 -23.40 -19.32 -29.93
N LEU A 151 -22.74 -20.44 -29.63
CA LEU A 151 -21.32 -20.66 -29.87
C LEU A 151 -21.17 -21.53 -31.13
N VAL A 152 -20.77 -20.90 -32.24
CA VAL A 152 -20.43 -21.59 -33.49
C VAL A 152 -18.94 -21.91 -33.46
N LEU A 153 -18.58 -23.17 -33.24
CA LEU A 153 -17.21 -23.64 -33.32
C LEU A 153 -16.88 -23.97 -34.80
N VAL A 154 -15.98 -23.20 -35.39
CA VAL A 154 -15.45 -23.44 -36.74
C VAL A 154 -14.10 -24.15 -36.60
N VAL A 155 -14.08 -25.45 -36.91
CA VAL A 155 -12.86 -26.26 -36.90
C VAL A 155 -12.19 -26.16 -38.27
N THR A 156 -11.01 -25.55 -38.32
CA THR A 156 -10.24 -25.33 -39.57
C THR A 156 -9.18 -26.40 -39.78
N ASP A 157 -8.78 -26.59 -41.03
CA ASP A 157 -7.91 -27.68 -41.47
C ASP A 157 -8.45 -29.05 -41.01
N ALA A 158 -9.77 -29.22 -41.12
CA ALA A 158 -10.43 -30.46 -40.73
C ALA A 158 -10.02 -31.61 -41.66
N ASP A 159 -9.60 -32.73 -41.06
CA ASP A 159 -9.21 -33.96 -41.74
C ASP A 159 -10.02 -35.12 -41.17
N SER A 160 -10.80 -35.77 -42.04
CA SER A 160 -11.68 -36.89 -41.68
C SER A 160 -10.93 -38.17 -41.30
N ASP A 161 -9.67 -38.31 -41.71
CA ASP A 161 -8.85 -39.49 -41.42
C ASP A 161 -8.21 -39.42 -40.02
N GLU A 162 -8.01 -38.21 -39.47
CA GLU A 162 -7.46 -38.00 -38.13
C GLU A 162 -8.55 -38.03 -37.03
N ALA A 163 -9.72 -37.41 -37.27
CA ALA A 163 -10.83 -37.40 -36.31
C ALA A 163 -12.19 -37.20 -36.99
N SER A 164 -13.19 -37.99 -36.58
CA SER A 164 -14.54 -37.84 -37.13
C SER A 164 -15.30 -36.65 -36.50
N THR A 165 -16.23 -36.06 -37.25
CA THR A 165 -17.09 -34.95 -36.76
C THR A 165 -17.77 -35.22 -35.40
N PRO A 166 -18.36 -36.40 -35.10
CA PRO A 166 -18.95 -36.64 -33.78
C PRO A 166 -17.91 -36.71 -32.65
N GLU A 167 -16.67 -37.14 -32.92
CA GLU A 167 -15.58 -37.17 -31.92
C GLU A 167 -15.10 -35.74 -31.62
N LEU A 168 -14.89 -34.92 -32.67
CA LEU A 168 -14.56 -33.51 -32.52
C LEU A 168 -15.63 -32.74 -31.73
N GLN A 169 -16.91 -33.06 -31.93
CA GLN A 169 -18.01 -32.46 -31.15
C GLN A 169 -17.98 -32.86 -29.67
N GLN A 170 -17.62 -34.11 -29.36
CA GLN A 170 -17.46 -34.58 -27.97
C GLN A 170 -16.25 -33.89 -27.30
N LEU A 171 -15.11 -33.81 -28.00
CA LEU A 171 -13.91 -33.10 -27.52
C LEU A 171 -14.21 -31.62 -27.26
N ALA A 172 -14.89 -30.93 -28.19
CA ALA A 172 -15.32 -29.55 -28.03
C ALA A 172 -16.20 -29.33 -26.81
N SER A 173 -17.21 -30.19 -26.60
CA SER A 173 -18.10 -30.12 -25.43
C SER A 173 -17.32 -30.36 -24.12
N ALA A 174 -16.45 -31.36 -24.08
CA ALA A 174 -15.61 -31.65 -22.91
C ALA A 174 -14.64 -30.49 -22.58
N ALA A 175 -13.98 -29.91 -23.60
CA ALA A 175 -13.08 -28.77 -23.45
C ALA A 175 -13.83 -27.51 -22.99
N LEU A 176 -15.06 -27.28 -23.49
CA LEU A 176 -15.91 -26.16 -23.08
C LEU A 176 -16.38 -26.31 -21.62
N GLN A 177 -16.78 -27.52 -21.20
CA GLN A 177 -17.11 -27.80 -19.79
C GLN A 177 -15.90 -27.68 -18.86
N SER A 178 -14.72 -28.12 -19.30
CA SER A 178 -13.46 -27.95 -18.56
C SER A 178 -13.11 -26.47 -18.37
N THR A 179 -13.20 -25.70 -19.46
CA THR A 179 -13.03 -24.25 -19.49
C THR A 179 -14.02 -23.56 -18.53
N TRP A 180 -15.30 -23.93 -18.54
CA TRP A 180 -16.30 -23.41 -17.61
C TRP A 180 -15.98 -23.68 -16.15
N ARG A 181 -15.44 -24.87 -15.81
CA ARG A 181 -15.02 -25.20 -14.43
C ARG A 181 -13.82 -24.37 -13.97
N ALA A 182 -12.87 -24.07 -14.87
CA ALA A 182 -11.69 -23.27 -14.55
C ALA A 182 -11.99 -21.76 -14.34
N VAL A 183 -13.03 -21.23 -14.98
CA VAL A 183 -13.40 -19.80 -14.89
C VAL A 183 -13.99 -19.44 -13.52
N ARG A 184 -13.41 -18.40 -12.89
CA ARG A 184 -13.92 -17.77 -11.68
C ARG A 184 -15.22 -17.01 -11.98
N LYS A 185 -16.32 -17.41 -11.35
CA LYS A 185 -17.65 -16.82 -11.53
C LYS A 185 -17.89 -15.71 -10.49
N PRO A 186 -18.56 -14.60 -10.84
CA PRO A 186 -18.97 -13.61 -9.85
C PRO A 186 -20.08 -14.19 -8.95
N ALA A 187 -20.16 -13.72 -7.70
CA ALA A 187 -21.05 -14.29 -6.68
C ALA A 187 -22.54 -14.17 -7.03
N ASP A 188 -22.91 -13.18 -7.83
CA ASP A 188 -24.28 -12.88 -8.23
C ASP A 188 -24.74 -13.67 -9.49
N LEU A 189 -23.89 -14.54 -10.05
CA LEU A 189 -24.20 -15.32 -11.25
C LEU A 189 -25.02 -16.56 -10.89
N SER A 190 -26.28 -16.61 -11.33
CA SER A 190 -27.18 -17.75 -11.11
C SER A 190 -26.96 -18.93 -12.07
N ILE A 191 -26.04 -18.81 -13.04
CA ILE A 191 -25.79 -19.82 -14.08
C ILE A 191 -25.00 -21.00 -13.49
N SER A 192 -25.56 -22.21 -13.61
CA SER A 192 -24.95 -23.45 -13.10
C SER A 192 -24.04 -24.12 -14.14
N GLY A 193 -24.54 -24.28 -15.37
CA GLY A 193 -23.88 -25.00 -16.46
C GLY A 193 -23.43 -24.10 -17.61
N VAL A 194 -22.49 -24.59 -18.43
CA VAL A 194 -22.10 -23.86 -19.64
C VAL A 194 -23.20 -23.91 -20.71
N ASP A 195 -24.03 -24.96 -20.69
CA ASP A 195 -25.15 -25.19 -21.62
C ASP A 195 -26.36 -24.26 -21.37
N GLU A 196 -26.41 -23.62 -20.19
CA GLU A 196 -27.34 -22.53 -19.89
C GLU A 196 -26.89 -21.20 -20.53
N LEU A 197 -25.58 -21.02 -20.70
CA LEU A 197 -24.97 -19.81 -21.27
C LEU A 197 -24.78 -19.90 -22.78
N PHE A 198 -24.41 -21.07 -23.30
CA PHE A 198 -24.12 -21.32 -24.70
C PHE A 198 -24.93 -22.47 -25.28
N GLU A 199 -25.33 -22.31 -26.53
CA GLU A 199 -25.68 -23.42 -27.42
C GLU A 199 -24.50 -23.72 -28.35
N LEU A 200 -23.99 -24.95 -28.35
CA LEU A 200 -22.85 -25.33 -29.19
C LEU A 200 -23.32 -25.83 -30.56
N ASN A 201 -22.94 -25.13 -31.62
CA ASN A 201 -23.06 -25.59 -33.01
C ASN A 201 -21.64 -25.76 -33.57
N MET A 202 -21.39 -26.82 -34.35
CA MET A 202 -20.06 -27.07 -34.91
C MET A 202 -20.10 -27.13 -36.44
N VAL A 203 -19.09 -26.54 -37.06
CA VAL A 203 -18.86 -26.53 -38.50
C VAL A 203 -17.39 -26.91 -38.75
N THR A 204 -17.17 -27.97 -39.50
CA THR A 204 -15.83 -28.36 -39.98
C THR A 204 -15.56 -27.71 -41.32
N VAL A 205 -14.35 -27.14 -41.49
CA VAL A 205 -13.89 -26.53 -42.74
C VAL A 205 -12.57 -27.25 -43.11
N PRO A 206 -12.54 -28.01 -44.21
CA PRO A 206 -11.34 -28.73 -44.62
C PRO A 206 -10.24 -27.76 -45.06
N SER A 207 -9.01 -28.24 -45.16
CA SER A 207 -7.86 -27.38 -45.50
C SER A 207 -8.03 -26.72 -46.86
N ALA A 208 -7.49 -25.50 -47.01
CA ALA A 208 -7.53 -24.73 -48.25
C ALA A 208 -6.81 -25.41 -49.44
N LEU A 209 -6.06 -26.48 -49.19
CA LEU A 209 -5.50 -27.36 -50.23
C LEU A 209 -6.59 -28.14 -51.00
N ALA A 210 -7.70 -28.48 -50.33
CA ALA A 210 -8.87 -29.12 -50.93
C ALA A 210 -9.87 -28.06 -51.41
N ALA A 211 -9.52 -27.33 -52.46
CA ALA A 211 -10.18 -26.08 -52.86
C ALA A 211 -11.71 -26.21 -53.06
N ASP A 212 -12.19 -27.30 -53.67
CA ASP A 212 -13.62 -27.50 -53.95
C ASP A 212 -14.43 -27.79 -52.66
N GLU A 213 -13.93 -28.66 -51.78
CA GLU A 213 -14.56 -29.00 -50.50
C GLU A 213 -14.52 -27.83 -49.51
N HIS A 214 -13.43 -27.07 -49.53
CA HIS A 214 -13.29 -25.83 -48.78
C HIS A 214 -14.29 -24.77 -49.26
N ALA A 215 -14.43 -24.58 -50.57
CA ALA A 215 -15.41 -23.67 -51.14
C ALA A 215 -16.86 -24.07 -50.82
N SER A 216 -17.18 -25.37 -50.88
CA SER A 216 -18.48 -25.89 -50.48
C SER A 216 -18.76 -25.62 -48.99
N SER A 217 -17.79 -25.90 -48.12
CA SER A 217 -17.92 -25.71 -46.67
C SER A 217 -18.09 -24.23 -46.28
N LEU A 218 -17.44 -23.30 -47.01
CA LEU A 218 -17.67 -21.86 -46.87
C LEU A 218 -19.04 -21.42 -47.40
N ALA A 219 -19.56 -22.05 -48.46
CA ALA A 219 -20.91 -21.81 -48.95
C ALA A 219 -21.97 -22.28 -47.94
N ASP A 220 -21.79 -23.47 -47.35
CA ASP A 220 -22.65 -24.01 -46.29
C ASP A 220 -22.64 -23.12 -45.04
N LEU A 221 -21.46 -22.65 -44.61
CA LEU A 221 -21.34 -21.70 -43.49
C LEU A 221 -22.06 -20.38 -43.78
N LYS A 222 -21.96 -19.87 -45.01
CA LYS A 222 -22.68 -18.67 -45.45
C LYS A 222 -24.19 -18.89 -45.47
N GLU A 223 -24.67 -20.05 -45.94
CA GLU A 223 -26.09 -20.40 -45.93
C GLU A 223 -26.63 -20.51 -44.50
N ARG A 224 -25.91 -21.18 -43.60
CA ARG A 224 -26.24 -21.25 -42.16
C ARG A 224 -26.38 -19.87 -41.51
N LEU A 225 -25.57 -18.89 -41.92
CA LEU A 225 -25.54 -17.53 -41.35
C LEU A 225 -26.51 -16.53 -42.00
N LEU A 226 -26.77 -16.64 -43.32
CA LEU A 226 -27.53 -15.63 -44.09
C LEU A 226 -28.74 -16.18 -44.85
N GLY A 227 -28.81 -17.50 -45.07
CA GLY A 227 -29.82 -18.18 -45.87
C GLY A 227 -31.11 -18.42 -45.09
N ALA A 228 -31.90 -17.36 -44.84
CA ALA A 228 -33.10 -17.45 -44.01
C ALA A 228 -34.21 -18.43 -44.51
N GLY A 229 -34.12 -18.88 -45.76
CA GLY A 229 -34.99 -19.91 -46.33
C GLY A 229 -34.44 -21.35 -46.25
N SER A 230 -33.23 -21.54 -45.71
CA SER A 230 -32.62 -22.87 -45.56
C SER A 230 -33.06 -23.55 -44.27
N SER A 231 -33.11 -24.88 -44.28
CA SER A 231 -33.33 -25.69 -43.07
C SER A 231 -32.14 -25.66 -42.11
N SER A 232 -30.98 -25.19 -42.59
CA SER A 232 -29.72 -25.07 -41.84
C SER A 232 -29.51 -23.69 -41.20
N TYR A 233 -30.46 -22.77 -41.36
CA TYR A 233 -30.37 -21.40 -40.86
C TYR A 233 -30.31 -21.33 -39.32
N LEU A 234 -29.27 -20.69 -38.77
CA LEU A 234 -28.99 -20.67 -37.33
C LEU A 234 -29.87 -19.73 -36.50
N PHE A 235 -30.62 -18.82 -37.15
CA PHE A 235 -31.42 -17.79 -36.47
C PHE A 235 -32.92 -18.01 -36.57
N THR A 236 -33.34 -19.26 -36.78
CA THR A 236 -34.74 -19.68 -36.71
C THR A 236 -35.35 -19.30 -35.35
N GLU A 237 -36.65 -19.01 -35.34
CA GLU A 237 -37.45 -18.64 -34.15
C GLU A 237 -37.04 -17.34 -33.41
N GLY A 238 -35.90 -16.74 -33.73
CA GLY A 238 -35.43 -15.49 -33.14
C GLY A 238 -34.75 -15.63 -31.76
N GLN A 239 -34.39 -16.86 -31.36
CA GLN A 239 -33.82 -17.15 -30.04
C GLN A 239 -32.50 -16.40 -29.77
N PHE A 240 -31.67 -16.22 -30.81
CA PHE A 240 -30.38 -15.50 -30.76
C PHE A 240 -30.46 -14.11 -31.40
N THR A 241 -31.59 -13.42 -31.24
CA THR A 241 -31.84 -12.09 -31.82
C THR A 241 -32.28 -11.08 -30.75
N CYS A 242 -31.87 -9.82 -30.92
CA CYS A 242 -32.32 -8.70 -30.08
C CYS A 242 -32.76 -7.51 -30.97
N SER A 243 -33.39 -6.48 -30.41
CA SER A 243 -33.67 -5.26 -31.18
C SER A 243 -32.39 -4.47 -31.43
N ALA A 244 -32.26 -3.84 -32.60
CA ALA A 244 -31.11 -3.00 -32.93
C ALA A 244 -30.88 -1.89 -31.87
N SER A 245 -31.97 -1.33 -31.33
CA SER A 245 -31.97 -0.41 -30.19
C SER A 245 -31.33 -1.00 -28.92
N THR A 246 -31.63 -2.25 -28.57
CA THR A 246 -31.06 -2.97 -27.41
C THR A 246 -29.59 -3.29 -27.65
N ALA A 247 -29.22 -3.80 -28.83
CA ALA A 247 -27.84 -4.06 -29.22
C ALA A 247 -26.98 -2.78 -29.09
N ARG A 248 -27.49 -1.66 -29.62
CA ARG A 248 -26.83 -0.34 -29.55
C ARG A 248 -26.66 0.16 -28.11
N LEU A 249 -27.68 -0.01 -27.26
CA LEU A 249 -27.61 0.37 -25.85
C LEU A 249 -26.63 -0.52 -25.06
N CYS A 250 -26.57 -1.81 -25.36
CA CYS A 250 -25.63 -2.74 -24.75
C CYS A 250 -24.18 -2.36 -25.09
N LEU A 251 -23.86 -2.19 -26.39
CA LEU A 251 -22.56 -1.72 -26.88
C LEU A 251 -22.16 -0.37 -26.25
N ALA A 252 -23.07 0.60 -26.21
CA ALA A 252 -22.82 1.92 -25.65
C ALA A 252 -22.65 1.95 -24.11
N LYS A 253 -23.13 0.93 -23.39
CA LYS A 253 -22.85 0.72 -21.97
C LYS A 253 -21.51 0.02 -21.77
N LEU A 254 -21.30 -1.11 -22.45
CA LEU A 254 -20.08 -1.92 -22.32
C LEU A 254 -18.81 -1.11 -22.64
N ALA A 255 -18.86 -0.26 -23.67
CA ALA A 255 -17.74 0.60 -24.06
C ALA A 255 -17.45 1.76 -23.09
N LYS A 256 -18.25 1.94 -22.02
CA LYS A 256 -18.00 2.90 -20.94
C LYS A 256 -17.48 2.22 -19.66
N LEU A 257 -17.26 0.91 -19.68
CA LEU A 257 -16.84 0.16 -18.49
C LEU A 257 -15.33 -0.06 -18.48
N ASP A 258 -14.71 0.36 -17.38
CA ASP A 258 -13.28 0.19 -17.14
C ASP A 258 -12.83 -1.29 -17.09
N SER A 259 -13.77 -2.24 -16.92
CA SER A 259 -13.50 -3.68 -16.88
C SER A 259 -13.04 -4.28 -18.22
N PHE A 260 -13.22 -3.56 -19.33
CA PHE A 260 -12.69 -3.91 -20.66
C PHE A 260 -11.61 -2.93 -21.14
N ILE A 261 -11.13 -2.02 -20.29
CA ILE A 261 -9.84 -1.39 -20.55
C ILE A 261 -8.80 -2.52 -20.55
N PRO A 262 -7.94 -2.62 -21.57
CA PRO A 262 -6.82 -3.54 -21.52
C PRO A 262 -5.93 -3.17 -20.32
N GLN A 263 -6.10 -3.85 -19.20
CA GLN A 263 -4.99 -4.01 -18.26
C GLN A 263 -3.89 -4.66 -19.09
N ALA A 264 -2.78 -3.95 -19.26
CA ALA A 264 -1.61 -4.51 -19.90
C ALA A 264 -1.28 -5.80 -19.13
N VAL A 265 -1.55 -6.95 -19.77
CA VAL A 265 -1.15 -8.24 -19.26
C VAL A 265 0.37 -8.20 -19.32
N ALA A 266 0.98 -7.89 -18.17
CA ALA A 266 2.43 -7.79 -18.03
C ALA A 266 3.04 -9.02 -18.69
N ALA A 267 4.02 -8.80 -19.57
CA ALA A 267 4.50 -9.87 -20.43
C ALA A 267 4.96 -11.06 -19.55
N PRO A 268 4.85 -12.32 -20.00
CA PRO A 268 5.27 -13.46 -19.16
C PRO A 268 6.70 -13.33 -18.62
N VAL A 269 7.57 -12.62 -19.33
CA VAL A 269 8.93 -12.23 -18.91
C VAL A 269 8.92 -11.20 -17.75
N GLU A 270 8.05 -10.19 -17.76
CA GLU A 270 7.92 -9.21 -16.68
C GLU A 270 7.37 -9.84 -15.41
N VAL A 271 6.40 -10.75 -15.54
CA VAL A 271 5.84 -11.50 -14.39
C VAL A 271 6.90 -12.44 -13.80
N SER A 272 7.63 -13.18 -14.63
CA SER A 272 8.68 -14.10 -14.15
C SER A 272 9.87 -13.37 -13.54
N THR A 273 10.28 -12.23 -14.09
CA THR A 273 11.36 -11.40 -13.51
C THR A 273 10.94 -10.70 -12.22
N ALA A 274 9.69 -10.24 -12.09
CA ALA A 274 9.16 -9.73 -10.83
C ALA A 274 9.13 -10.83 -9.74
N TYR A 275 8.72 -12.05 -10.10
CA TYR A 275 8.76 -13.20 -9.19
C TYR A 275 10.19 -13.57 -8.79
N GLY A 276 11.13 -13.64 -9.74
CA GLY A 276 12.56 -13.84 -9.46
C GLY A 276 13.13 -12.78 -8.51
N CYS A 277 12.82 -11.50 -8.73
CA CYS A 277 13.22 -10.41 -7.83
C CYS A 277 12.67 -10.59 -6.41
N SER A 278 11.42 -11.05 -6.25
CA SER A 278 10.83 -11.27 -4.92
C SER A 278 11.53 -12.39 -4.14
N LEU A 279 11.89 -13.49 -4.80
CA LEU A 279 12.65 -14.60 -4.17
C LEU A 279 14.04 -14.15 -3.71
N VAL A 280 14.75 -13.36 -4.53
CA VAL A 280 16.06 -12.78 -4.17
C VAL A 280 15.92 -11.76 -3.03
N ALA A 281 14.90 -10.89 -3.07
CA ALA A 281 14.64 -9.93 -2.00
C ALA A 281 14.32 -10.62 -0.66
N GLU A 282 13.59 -11.74 -0.69
CA GLU A 282 13.37 -12.57 0.50
C GLU A 282 14.66 -13.20 1.03
N SER A 283 15.51 -13.75 0.16
CA SER A 283 16.77 -14.38 0.59
C SER A 283 17.72 -13.35 1.22
N ALA A 284 17.88 -12.18 0.60
CA ALA A 284 18.63 -11.04 1.13
C ALA A 284 18.06 -10.55 2.47
N THR A 285 16.73 -10.44 2.59
CA THR A 285 16.06 -10.08 3.86
C THR A 285 16.33 -11.11 4.96
N ARG A 286 16.35 -12.41 4.65
CA ARG A 286 16.65 -13.47 5.62
C ARG A 286 18.11 -13.45 6.07
N ALA A 287 19.06 -13.16 5.18
CA ALA A 287 20.47 -12.97 5.52
C ALA A 287 20.64 -11.76 6.46
N PHE A 288 20.19 -10.59 6.01
CA PHE A 288 20.17 -9.34 6.78
C PHE A 288 19.52 -9.50 8.16
N SER A 289 18.44 -10.28 8.28
CA SER A 289 17.76 -10.47 9.57
C SER A 289 18.60 -11.24 10.61
N LYS A 290 19.53 -12.10 10.17
CA LYS A 290 20.46 -12.81 11.06
C LYS A 290 21.53 -11.87 11.61
N GLU A 291 22.14 -11.07 10.74
CA GLU A 291 23.18 -10.10 11.11
C GLU A 291 22.60 -8.87 11.84
N LEU A 292 21.34 -8.49 11.55
CA LEU A 292 20.61 -7.54 12.39
C LEU A 292 20.40 -8.07 13.81
N ALA A 293 20.30 -9.39 14.01
CA ALA A 293 20.16 -9.97 15.35
C ALA A 293 21.47 -9.92 16.14
N THR A 294 22.64 -10.08 15.48
CA THR A 294 23.94 -9.87 16.13
C THR A 294 24.17 -8.39 16.44
N LEU A 295 23.89 -7.49 15.49
CA LEU A 295 23.96 -6.04 15.72
C LEU A 295 23.03 -5.58 16.87
N LYS A 296 21.82 -6.16 16.97
CA LYS A 296 20.91 -5.91 18.11
C LYS A 296 21.49 -6.37 19.44
N LYS A 297 22.12 -7.54 19.50
CA LYS A 297 22.72 -8.06 20.73
C LYS A 297 23.82 -7.13 21.27
N ASP A 298 24.62 -6.55 20.38
CA ASP A 298 25.65 -5.57 20.74
C ASP A 298 25.05 -4.19 21.10
N ALA A 299 23.94 -3.80 20.44
CA ALA A 299 23.32 -2.49 20.55
C ALA A 299 22.24 -2.36 21.65
N GLU A 300 21.83 -3.44 22.31
CA GLU A 300 20.85 -3.40 23.40
C GLU A 300 21.42 -3.09 24.80
N PRO A 301 22.65 -3.53 25.20
CA PRO A 301 23.17 -3.22 26.53
C PRO A 301 23.77 -1.81 26.64
N ALA A 302 24.35 -1.26 25.56
CA ALA A 302 25.17 -0.05 25.62
C ALA A 302 25.05 0.82 24.36
N TYR A 303 25.50 2.08 24.48
CA TYR A 303 25.69 2.97 23.34
C TYR A 303 26.86 2.48 22.47
N LEU A 304 26.62 2.33 21.17
CA LEU A 304 27.60 1.94 20.16
C LEU A 304 27.93 3.15 19.27
N PRO A 305 29.15 3.72 19.36
CA PRO A 305 29.53 4.88 18.56
C PRO A 305 29.61 4.56 17.05
N ASP A 306 29.95 3.32 16.70
CA ASP A 306 30.12 2.87 15.30
C ASP A 306 28.81 2.30 14.70
N PHE A 307 27.65 2.51 15.36
CA PHE A 307 26.38 1.91 14.94
C PHE A 307 25.97 2.31 13.51
N GLY A 308 26.10 3.59 13.14
CA GLY A 308 25.71 4.06 11.80
C GLY A 308 26.56 3.46 10.68
N GLU A 309 27.86 3.27 10.94
CA GLU A 309 28.81 2.63 10.02
C GLU A 309 28.46 1.15 9.84
N ARG A 310 28.29 0.39 10.94
CA ARG A 310 27.90 -1.03 10.89
C ARG A 310 26.52 -1.25 10.25
N ALA A 311 25.55 -0.38 10.54
CA ALA A 311 24.23 -0.43 9.93
C ALA A 311 24.25 -0.02 8.45
N GLY A 312 25.20 0.81 8.02
CA GLY A 312 25.47 1.14 6.63
C GLY A 312 26.00 -0.06 5.85
N VAL A 313 27.10 -0.66 6.32
CA VAL A 313 27.69 -1.88 5.72
C VAL A 313 26.63 -3.00 5.60
N LEU A 314 25.89 -3.27 6.67
CA LEU A 314 24.78 -4.25 6.68
C LEU A 314 23.71 -3.99 5.60
N LEU A 315 23.39 -2.72 5.33
CA LEU A 315 22.44 -2.33 4.28
C LEU A 315 23.04 -2.49 2.89
N ASP A 316 24.30 -2.11 2.71
CA ASP A 316 24.97 -2.12 1.42
C ASP A 316 25.33 -3.55 0.99
N ASP A 317 25.72 -4.45 1.92
CA ASP A 317 25.94 -5.88 1.66
C ASP A 317 24.65 -6.59 1.23
N ALA A 318 23.53 -6.30 1.90
CA ALA A 318 22.23 -6.88 1.58
C ALA A 318 21.65 -6.35 0.24
N LEU A 319 21.95 -5.11 -0.12
CA LEU A 319 21.58 -4.54 -1.41
C LEU A 319 22.52 -4.99 -2.54
N GLY A 320 23.82 -5.13 -2.28
CA GLY A 320 24.80 -5.67 -3.22
C GLY A 320 24.48 -7.12 -3.58
N THR A 321 24.21 -7.96 -2.57
CA THR A 321 23.77 -9.36 -2.78
C THR A 321 22.51 -9.44 -3.67
N PHE A 322 21.58 -8.50 -3.52
CA PHE A 322 20.39 -8.39 -4.36
C PHE A 322 20.73 -7.94 -5.79
N ASP A 323 21.58 -6.92 -5.95
CA ASP A 323 21.98 -6.38 -7.25
C ASP A 323 22.77 -7.43 -8.07
N ASP A 324 23.73 -8.12 -7.45
CA ASP A 324 24.51 -9.20 -8.06
C ASP A 324 23.61 -10.36 -8.50
N SER A 325 22.67 -10.77 -7.64
CA SER A 325 21.75 -11.89 -7.91
C SER A 325 20.65 -11.54 -8.94
N THR A 326 20.40 -10.25 -9.20
CA THR A 326 19.41 -9.79 -10.20
C THR A 326 20.03 -9.29 -11.49
N ALA A 327 21.35 -9.19 -11.60
CA ALA A 327 22.07 -8.74 -12.79
C ALA A 327 21.78 -9.56 -14.07
N SER A 328 21.37 -10.82 -13.92
CA SER A 328 20.99 -11.71 -15.03
C SER A 328 19.52 -11.61 -15.45
N LEU A 329 18.69 -10.83 -14.77
CA LEU A 329 17.25 -10.73 -15.04
C LEU A 329 16.92 -9.61 -16.05
N HIS A 330 16.24 -9.97 -17.14
CA HIS A 330 15.78 -9.03 -18.17
C HIS A 330 14.55 -8.22 -17.72
N GLY A 331 14.72 -7.28 -16.78
CA GLY A 331 13.58 -6.53 -16.21
C GLY A 331 13.96 -5.30 -15.38
N VAL A 332 14.61 -4.29 -15.96
CA VAL A 332 15.12 -3.08 -15.25
C VAL A 332 14.07 -2.38 -14.39
N ALA A 333 12.82 -2.29 -14.85
CA ALA A 333 11.71 -1.69 -14.09
C ALA A 333 11.36 -2.52 -12.85
N ALA A 334 11.21 -3.85 -13.00
CA ALA A 334 10.88 -4.76 -11.89
C ALA A 334 12.01 -4.87 -10.86
N VAL A 335 13.28 -4.94 -11.34
CA VAL A 335 14.48 -4.95 -10.48
C VAL A 335 14.57 -3.66 -9.67
N SER A 336 14.48 -2.49 -10.31
CA SER A 336 14.62 -1.20 -9.62
C SER A 336 13.47 -0.90 -8.66
N ALA A 337 12.24 -1.35 -8.95
CA ALA A 337 11.11 -1.28 -8.03
C ALA A 337 11.32 -2.19 -6.80
N SER A 338 11.70 -3.45 -7.04
CA SER A 338 12.00 -4.43 -5.98
C SER A 338 13.14 -3.98 -5.07
N ARG A 339 14.22 -3.42 -5.65
CA ARG A 339 15.35 -2.85 -4.90
C ARG A 339 14.94 -1.71 -3.96
N LYS A 340 14.08 -0.79 -4.43
CA LYS A 340 13.53 0.30 -3.61
C LYS A 340 12.65 -0.24 -2.48
N ALA A 341 11.80 -1.24 -2.78
CA ALA A 341 10.96 -1.89 -1.79
C ALA A 341 11.81 -2.57 -0.69
N LEU A 342 12.81 -3.36 -1.09
CA LEU A 342 13.78 -4.01 -0.21
C LEU A 342 14.47 -2.98 0.70
N ARG A 343 15.10 -1.93 0.13
CA ARG A 343 15.75 -0.86 0.92
C ARG A 343 14.80 -0.25 1.96
N SER A 344 13.54 0.00 1.60
CA SER A 344 12.53 0.54 2.52
C SER A 344 12.17 -0.43 3.67
N GLN A 345 12.25 -1.74 3.43
CA GLN A 345 11.98 -2.78 4.41
C GLN A 345 13.15 -2.95 5.38
N LEU A 346 14.38 -3.01 4.87
CA LEU A 346 15.59 -3.12 5.69
C LEU A 346 15.76 -1.91 6.62
N LEU A 347 15.52 -0.69 6.10
CA LEU A 347 15.51 0.53 6.92
C LEU A 347 14.45 0.49 8.03
N ARG A 348 13.22 0.03 7.74
CA ARG A 348 12.18 -0.11 8.77
C ARG A 348 12.58 -1.09 9.88
N ALA A 349 13.29 -2.16 9.56
CA ALA A 349 13.78 -3.11 10.56
C ALA A 349 14.87 -2.49 11.48
N LEU A 350 15.83 -1.75 10.90
CA LEU A 350 16.90 -1.07 11.63
C LEU A 350 16.41 0.08 12.53
N TYR A 351 15.33 0.78 12.14
CA TYR A 351 14.81 1.92 12.89
C TYR A 351 14.53 1.61 14.37
N SER A 352 14.10 0.39 14.68
CA SER A 352 13.89 -0.09 16.06
C SER A 352 15.17 -0.06 16.91
N VAL A 353 16.32 -0.37 16.31
CA VAL A 353 17.64 -0.41 16.98
C VAL A 353 18.22 0.99 17.11
N TYR A 354 18.12 1.78 16.03
CA TYR A 354 18.47 3.20 16.04
C TYR A 354 17.74 3.97 17.15
N ARG A 355 16.44 3.68 17.36
CA ARG A 355 15.64 4.27 18.43
C ARG A 355 16.17 3.93 19.83
N LYS A 356 16.56 2.68 20.07
CA LYS A 356 17.22 2.28 21.34
C LYS A 356 18.56 3.01 21.52
N GLN A 357 19.41 3.01 20.50
CA GLN A 357 20.71 3.69 20.51
C GLN A 357 20.59 5.19 20.83
N LEU A 358 19.58 5.85 20.25
CA LEU A 358 19.27 7.24 20.55
C LEU A 358 18.88 7.41 22.04
N THR A 359 18.06 6.54 22.62
CA THR A 359 17.77 6.55 24.07
C THR A 359 19.01 6.30 24.95
N HIS A 360 19.95 5.43 24.54
CA HIS A 360 21.21 5.26 25.26
C HIS A 360 22.06 6.54 25.22
N LEU A 361 22.15 7.19 24.05
CA LEU A 361 22.83 8.48 23.89
C LEU A 361 22.19 9.55 24.78
N GLN A 362 20.85 9.68 24.80
CA GLN A 362 20.14 10.62 25.68
C GLN A 362 20.52 10.42 27.16
N ARG A 363 20.49 9.16 27.65
CA ARG A 363 20.86 8.82 29.04
C ARG A 363 22.32 9.14 29.34
N GLN A 364 23.23 8.81 28.42
CA GLN A 364 24.66 9.09 28.57
C GLN A 364 24.93 10.60 28.61
N THR A 365 24.25 11.38 27.76
CA THR A 365 24.37 12.85 27.70
C THR A 365 23.86 13.50 28.99
N LEU A 366 22.69 13.09 29.50
CA LEU A 366 22.17 13.58 30.79
C LEU A 366 23.06 13.19 31.97
N SER A 367 23.61 11.96 31.98
CA SER A 367 24.56 11.54 33.00
C SER A 367 25.86 12.34 32.97
N LYS A 368 26.44 12.57 31.77
CA LYS A 368 27.61 13.45 31.59
C LYS A 368 27.32 14.88 32.06
N PHE A 369 26.13 15.42 31.80
CA PHE A 369 25.74 16.75 32.28
C PHE A 369 25.63 16.79 33.80
N GLY A 370 24.92 15.83 34.42
CA GLY A 370 24.78 15.72 35.87
C GLY A 370 26.14 15.58 36.59
N SER A 371 27.09 14.84 36.01
CA SER A 371 28.46 14.77 36.53
C SER A 371 29.20 16.10 36.44
N LYS A 372 29.05 16.86 35.35
CA LYS A 372 29.64 18.20 35.21
C LYS A 372 29.00 19.21 36.17
N LEU A 373 27.68 19.15 36.37
CA LEU A 373 26.97 19.95 37.38
C LEU A 373 27.46 19.64 38.80
N ALA A 374 27.60 18.36 39.16
CA ALA A 374 28.05 17.95 40.49
C ALA A 374 29.52 18.34 40.78
N ALA A 375 30.35 18.50 39.75
CA ALA A 375 31.73 18.98 39.87
C ALA A 375 31.84 20.52 39.93
N MET A 376 30.81 21.26 39.52
CA MET A 376 30.80 22.72 39.51
C MET A 376 30.81 23.27 40.94
N GLN A 377 31.72 24.19 41.21
CA GLN A 377 31.77 24.90 42.49
C GLN A 377 30.90 26.16 42.45
N PRO A 378 30.31 26.61 43.57
CA PRO A 378 29.60 27.87 43.63
C PRO A 378 30.55 29.04 43.31
N SER A 379 30.36 29.64 42.14
CA SER A 379 31.18 30.72 41.59
C SER A 379 30.32 31.94 41.26
N ALA A 380 30.94 33.12 41.23
CA ALA A 380 30.27 34.35 40.82
C ALA A 380 29.93 34.39 39.30
N ASN A 381 30.37 33.39 38.53
CA ASN A 381 30.19 33.27 37.07
C ASN A 381 29.44 31.96 36.69
N VAL A 382 28.81 31.27 37.64
CA VAL A 382 28.10 29.98 37.42
C VAL A 382 27.19 30.00 36.19
N GLU A 383 26.44 31.08 35.95
CA GLU A 383 25.55 31.17 34.78
C GLU A 383 26.33 31.16 33.43
N GLU A 384 27.52 31.77 33.36
CA GLU A 384 28.36 31.76 32.15
C GLU A 384 29.05 30.41 31.93
N GLU A 385 29.57 29.80 33.00
CA GLU A 385 30.18 28.47 33.00
C GLU A 385 29.15 27.40 32.58
N LEU A 386 27.93 27.50 33.10
CA LEU A 386 26.80 26.63 32.78
C LEU A 386 26.37 26.75 31.31
N GLN A 387 26.27 27.96 30.77
CA GLN A 387 26.00 28.17 29.34
C GLN A 387 27.11 27.59 28.44
N SER A 388 28.37 27.68 28.87
CA SER A 388 29.49 27.05 28.17
C SER A 388 29.36 25.52 28.12
N ILE A 389 29.05 24.89 29.26
CA ILE A 389 28.82 23.44 29.36
C ILE A 389 27.62 23.00 28.51
N ILE A 390 26.50 23.73 28.55
CA ILE A 390 25.32 23.43 27.73
C ILE A 390 25.67 23.49 26.24
N LYS A 391 26.46 24.48 25.81
CA LYS A 391 26.92 24.62 24.42
C LYS A 391 27.83 23.46 23.99
N GLU A 392 28.77 23.05 24.84
CA GLU A 392 29.66 21.91 24.59
C GLU A 392 28.86 20.59 24.48
N ILE A 393 27.92 20.36 25.39
CA ILE A 393 27.07 19.16 25.41
C ILE A 393 26.13 19.13 24.20
N ARG A 394 25.57 20.27 23.80
CA ARG A 394 24.77 20.40 22.57
C ARG A 394 25.58 20.07 21.31
N ALA A 395 26.85 20.50 21.25
CA ALA A 395 27.73 20.22 20.12
C ALA A 395 28.09 18.72 20.05
N THR A 396 28.50 18.12 21.17
CA THR A 396 28.84 16.69 21.23
C THR A 396 27.63 15.80 20.93
N LEU A 397 26.45 16.10 21.50
CA LEU A 397 25.20 15.39 21.17
C LEU A 397 24.87 15.44 19.67
N GLU A 398 25.11 16.56 18.99
CA GLU A 398 24.85 16.69 17.56
C GLU A 398 25.82 15.90 16.68
N VAL A 399 27.09 15.79 17.08
CA VAL A 399 28.09 14.95 16.38
C VAL A 399 27.72 13.47 16.51
N GLU A 400 27.48 13.00 17.75
CA GLU A 400 27.16 11.59 18.00
C GLU A 400 25.79 11.19 17.41
N ALA A 401 24.79 12.07 17.43
CA ALA A 401 23.50 11.80 16.80
C ALA A 401 23.56 11.75 15.26
N LYS A 402 24.52 12.45 14.63
CA LYS A 402 24.80 12.30 13.20
C LYS A 402 25.53 10.99 12.91
N ARG A 403 26.46 10.56 13.76
CA ARG A 403 27.19 9.29 13.61
C ARG A 403 26.30 8.04 13.73
N LEU A 404 25.18 8.13 14.43
CA LEU A 404 24.16 7.07 14.50
C LEU A 404 23.35 6.86 13.20
N LEU A 405 23.42 7.77 12.22
CA LEU A 405 22.60 7.68 11.00
C LEU A 405 23.30 6.83 9.92
N PRO A 406 22.70 5.72 9.45
CA PRO A 406 23.24 4.98 8.32
C PRO A 406 23.05 5.74 6.99
N ALA A 407 23.93 5.46 6.02
CA ALA A 407 24.02 6.19 4.76
C ALA A 407 22.69 6.20 3.97
N GLY A 408 22.16 7.39 3.70
CA GLY A 408 20.93 7.57 2.94
C GLY A 408 19.66 7.11 3.66
N ALA A 409 19.63 7.12 4.99
CA ALA A 409 18.40 7.02 5.77
C ALA A 409 17.81 8.41 6.04
N ALA A 410 16.52 8.62 5.74
CA ALA A 410 15.82 9.89 5.94
C ALA A 410 15.29 10.08 7.38
N TRP A 411 16.02 9.60 8.39
CA TRP A 411 15.60 9.69 9.79
C TRP A 411 16.03 11.01 10.44
N SER A 412 15.16 11.58 11.26
CA SER A 412 15.46 12.75 12.09
C SER A 412 15.76 12.34 13.54
N HIS A 413 16.54 13.19 14.22
CA HIS A 413 16.81 13.14 15.67
C HIS A 413 16.39 14.46 16.37
N SER A 414 15.65 15.33 15.67
CA SER A 414 15.36 16.69 16.11
C SER A 414 14.46 16.74 17.35
N TYR A 415 13.47 15.84 17.42
CA TYR A 415 12.57 15.72 18.57
C TYR A 415 13.33 15.24 19.81
N GLU A 416 14.17 14.21 19.67
CA GLU A 416 14.92 13.59 20.77
C GLU A 416 16.02 14.51 21.31
N LYS A 417 16.63 15.29 20.42
CA LYS A 417 17.53 16.40 20.76
C LYS A 417 16.79 17.49 21.52
N GLY A 418 15.60 17.89 21.07
CA GLY A 418 14.76 18.87 21.76
C GLY A 418 14.42 18.46 23.19
N MET A 419 14.02 17.20 23.40
CA MET A 419 13.73 16.67 24.74
C MET A 419 14.97 16.70 25.65
N VAL A 420 16.15 16.29 25.17
CA VAL A 420 17.38 16.33 25.98
C VAL A 420 17.79 17.76 26.33
N LEU A 421 17.73 18.68 25.37
CA LEU A 421 18.09 20.09 25.63
C LEU A 421 17.13 20.72 26.65
N SER A 422 15.81 20.48 26.53
CA SER A 422 14.83 20.94 27.53
C SER A 422 15.12 20.39 28.92
N ALA A 423 15.48 19.11 29.05
CA ALA A 423 15.82 18.50 30.35
C ALA A 423 17.14 19.04 30.93
N ILE A 424 18.13 19.34 30.08
CA ILE A 424 19.39 19.99 30.46
C ILE A 424 19.11 21.42 30.96
N GLU A 425 18.30 22.19 30.25
CA GLU A 425 17.91 23.56 30.61
C GLU A 425 17.11 23.61 31.92
N GLU A 426 16.22 22.63 32.16
CA GLU A 426 15.49 22.48 33.42
C GLU A 426 16.43 22.12 34.59
N GLN A 427 17.33 21.15 34.41
CA GLN A 427 18.34 20.79 35.41
C GLN A 427 19.29 21.96 35.73
N ALA A 428 19.69 22.73 34.70
CA ALA A 428 20.48 23.95 34.84
C ALA A 428 19.75 25.00 35.69
N ALA A 429 18.48 25.29 35.38
CA ALA A 429 17.67 26.25 36.13
C ALA A 429 17.48 25.81 37.60
N ASN A 430 17.13 24.53 37.82
CA ASN A 430 16.96 23.97 39.17
C ASN A 430 18.25 24.03 40.00
N HIS A 431 19.42 23.83 39.38
CA HIS A 431 20.71 23.97 40.07
C HIS A 431 20.98 25.42 40.48
N VAL A 432 20.76 26.39 39.59
CA VAL A 432 20.92 27.82 39.90
C VAL A 432 19.95 28.27 41.01
N GLU A 433 18.68 27.87 40.96
CA GLU A 433 17.73 28.18 42.04
C GLU A 433 18.10 27.50 43.36
N THR A 434 18.66 26.27 43.33
CA THR A 434 19.18 25.60 44.54
C THR A 434 20.33 26.42 45.17
N LEU A 435 21.27 26.91 44.37
CA LEU A 435 22.36 27.76 44.85
C LEU A 435 21.87 29.12 45.37
N ARG A 436 20.80 29.69 44.78
CA ARG A 436 20.14 30.91 45.27
C ARG A 436 19.48 30.69 46.63
N VAL A 437 18.72 29.60 46.81
CA VAL A 437 18.06 29.24 48.08
C VAL A 437 19.08 28.94 49.18
N GLN A 438 20.25 28.37 48.83
CA GLN A 438 21.35 28.15 49.77
C GLN A 438 22.16 29.42 50.09
N GLY A 439 21.87 30.56 49.46
CA GLY A 439 22.64 31.80 49.62
C GLY A 439 24.05 31.76 49.02
N LEU A 440 24.39 30.70 48.28
CA LEU A 440 25.71 30.49 47.67
C LEU A 440 25.88 31.23 46.33
N TYR A 441 24.78 31.66 45.72
CA TYR A 441 24.80 32.41 44.47
C TYR A 441 23.86 33.63 44.52
N LEU A 442 24.39 34.78 44.13
CA LEU A 442 23.61 35.99 43.87
C LEU A 442 23.80 36.43 42.41
N PRO A 443 22.71 36.68 41.65
CA PRO A 443 22.81 37.11 40.26
C PRO A 443 23.41 38.52 40.17
N LYS A 444 24.45 38.68 39.36
CA LYS A 444 25.11 39.98 39.11
C LYS A 444 24.22 40.98 38.37
N THR A 445 23.19 40.49 37.66
CA THR A 445 22.41 41.25 36.69
C THR A 445 20.97 41.52 37.17
N GLY A 446 20.71 42.77 37.54
CA GLY A 446 19.39 43.41 37.41
C GLY A 446 18.29 43.04 38.39
N ARG A 447 18.38 41.96 39.18
CA ARG A 447 17.43 41.70 40.26
C ARG A 447 17.84 42.48 41.51
N LYS A 448 16.99 43.43 41.93
CA LYS A 448 17.08 44.01 43.28
C LYS A 448 17.14 42.86 44.26
N LEU A 449 18.12 42.88 45.17
CA LEU A 449 18.15 41.97 46.31
C LEU A 449 16.75 41.95 46.94
N PRO A 450 16.18 40.78 47.26
CA PRO A 450 15.03 40.75 48.14
C PRO A 450 15.49 41.46 49.41
N VAL A 451 14.94 42.65 49.67
CA VAL A 451 15.20 43.35 50.93
C VAL A 451 14.66 42.41 51.98
N ASP A 452 15.56 41.82 52.74
CA ASP A 452 15.21 40.89 53.79
C ASP A 452 14.49 41.70 54.88
N LEU A 453 13.16 41.78 54.73
CA LEU A 453 12.23 42.41 55.66
C LEU A 453 12.15 41.54 56.89
N SER A 454 13.29 41.47 57.60
CA SER A 454 13.36 40.98 58.95
C SER A 454 12.34 41.75 59.78
N ALA A 455 11.28 41.07 60.18
CA ALA A 455 10.19 41.62 60.98
C ALA A 455 10.62 41.97 62.42
N HIS A 456 11.91 42.20 62.65
CA HIS A 456 12.49 42.75 63.87
C HIS A 456 11.90 44.12 64.22
N TRP A 457 11.36 44.84 63.23
CA TRP A 457 10.59 46.09 63.43
C TRP A 457 9.11 45.89 63.81
N LEU A 458 8.56 44.66 63.71
CA LEU A 458 7.20 44.31 64.14
C LEU A 458 7.16 43.56 65.48
N LEU A 459 8.30 43.07 65.96
CA LEU A 459 8.48 42.73 67.37
C LEU A 459 8.57 44.03 68.15
N MET A 460 7.64 44.27 69.09
CA MET A 460 7.67 45.49 69.93
C MET A 460 8.92 45.56 70.82
N HIS A 461 9.53 44.43 71.17
CA HIS A 461 10.77 44.35 71.98
C HIS A 461 11.66 43.15 71.55
N PRO A 462 12.41 43.21 70.43
CA PRO A 462 13.25 42.10 69.97
C PRO A 462 14.52 41.91 70.81
N PHE A 463 14.93 42.92 71.57
CA PHE A 463 16.15 42.93 72.39
C PHE A 463 15.90 43.27 73.88
N GLY A 464 14.65 43.18 74.33
CA GLY A 464 14.25 43.59 75.69
C GLY A 464 13.87 45.07 75.81
N GLN A 465 13.99 45.62 77.03
CA GLN A 465 13.66 47.02 77.36
C GLN A 465 14.50 48.00 76.52
N ASP A 466 13.84 48.96 75.88
CA ASP A 466 14.53 49.99 75.08
C ASP A 466 14.83 51.20 75.97
N ALA A 467 16.10 51.41 76.26
CA ALA A 467 16.61 52.46 77.15
C ALA A 467 16.30 53.90 76.70
N ARG A 468 15.67 54.10 75.52
CA ARG A 468 15.16 55.39 75.06
C ARG A 468 13.74 55.72 75.55
N TYR A 469 12.95 54.70 75.91
CA TYR A 469 11.55 54.84 76.28
C TYR A 469 11.26 54.37 77.71
N ASP A 470 11.99 53.38 78.22
CA ASP A 470 11.91 52.96 79.62
C ASP A 470 12.76 53.88 80.51
N THR A 471 12.11 54.67 81.37
CA THR A 471 12.81 55.50 82.37
C THR A 471 13.45 54.61 83.44
N ILE A 472 14.76 54.38 83.32
CA ILE A 472 15.57 53.56 84.25
C ILE A 472 15.36 54.08 85.68
N ALA A 473 14.64 53.32 86.51
CA ALA A 473 14.47 53.66 87.91
C ALA A 473 15.74 53.28 88.68
N PRO A 474 16.15 54.04 89.72
CA PRO A 474 17.34 53.73 90.52
C PRO A 474 17.24 52.42 91.36
N LYS A 475 16.20 51.61 91.13
CA LYS A 475 16.00 50.27 91.69
C LYS A 475 16.11 49.14 90.65
N ASP A 476 16.21 49.47 89.37
CA ASP A 476 16.38 48.48 88.31
C ASP A 476 17.78 47.87 88.36
N LYS A 477 17.87 46.65 88.88
CA LYS A 477 19.10 45.86 88.83
C LYS A 477 19.22 45.24 87.43
N PRO A 478 20.38 45.32 86.76
CA PRO A 478 20.55 44.73 85.43
C PRO A 478 20.44 43.21 85.52
N THR A 479 19.28 42.65 85.15
CA THR A 479 19.01 41.21 85.19
C THR A 479 19.64 40.46 84.01
N VAL A 480 20.83 40.90 83.56
CA VAL A 480 21.61 40.20 82.52
C VAL A 480 22.28 38.98 83.15
N LYS A 481 21.50 37.91 83.34
CA LYS A 481 22.06 36.57 83.43
C LYS A 481 22.52 36.19 82.03
N ALA A 482 23.82 36.08 81.82
CA ALA A 482 24.39 35.53 80.59
C ALA A 482 24.03 34.04 80.48
N GLN A 483 22.83 33.74 79.95
CA GLN A 483 22.54 32.43 79.41
C GLN A 483 23.32 32.29 78.10
N ALA A 484 24.55 31.80 78.23
CA ALA A 484 25.23 31.15 77.12
C ALA A 484 24.44 29.89 76.75
N GLN A 485 23.42 30.03 75.89
CA GLN A 485 22.82 28.88 75.24
C GLN A 485 23.89 28.33 74.28
N PRO A 486 24.37 27.09 74.46
CA PRO A 486 25.29 26.49 73.50
C PRO A 486 24.55 26.40 72.17
N MET A 487 25.19 26.91 71.12
CA MET A 487 24.64 26.92 69.77
C MET A 487 24.50 25.47 69.28
N LEU A 488 23.32 24.90 69.46
CA LEU A 488 22.98 23.53 69.07
C LEU A 488 22.97 23.42 67.54
N VAL A 489 24.13 23.07 66.99
CA VAL A 489 24.30 22.70 65.58
C VAL A 489 23.48 21.43 65.32
N ARG A 490 22.23 21.59 64.85
CA ARG A 490 21.34 20.50 64.41
C ARG A 490 21.82 19.91 63.07
N ALA A 491 23.02 19.32 63.05
CA ALA A 491 23.59 18.69 61.86
C ALA A 491 23.64 17.15 61.92
N THR A 492 23.42 16.51 63.08
CA THR A 492 23.68 15.06 63.24
C THR A 492 22.63 14.24 63.99
N GLU A 493 21.66 14.83 64.68
CA GLU A 493 20.61 14.07 65.38
C GLU A 493 19.27 14.11 64.64
N GLY A 494 18.98 13.07 63.85
CA GLY A 494 17.69 12.98 63.15
C GLY A 494 17.44 11.75 62.26
N TYR A 495 18.47 11.09 61.74
CA TYR A 495 18.27 9.93 60.84
C TYR A 495 18.77 8.61 61.42
N LYS A 496 18.01 8.05 62.37
CA LYS A 496 18.10 6.61 62.67
C LYS A 496 17.45 5.86 61.51
N ALA A 497 18.26 5.38 60.57
CA ALA A 497 17.81 4.39 59.61
C ALA A 497 17.30 3.17 60.38
N LYS A 498 15.99 2.90 60.32
CA LYS A 498 15.43 1.63 60.76
C LYS A 498 15.92 0.58 59.78
N LEU A 499 17.03 -0.09 60.09
CA LEU A 499 17.32 -1.40 59.52
C LEU A 499 16.09 -2.26 59.79
N ARG A 500 15.41 -2.72 58.74
CA ARG A 500 14.46 -3.82 58.86
C ARG A 500 15.27 -5.08 59.13
N ASP A 501 14.76 -5.95 60.00
CA ASP A 501 15.40 -7.23 60.25
C ASP A 501 15.49 -8.04 58.94
N PRO A 502 16.66 -8.64 58.61
CA PRO A 502 16.84 -9.37 57.36
C PRO A 502 15.99 -10.66 57.28
N LYS A 503 15.27 -11.02 58.36
CA LYS A 503 14.30 -12.13 58.40
C LYS A 503 12.93 -11.76 57.82
N ASP A 504 12.60 -10.47 57.70
CA ASP A 504 11.34 -10.01 57.12
C ASP A 504 11.37 -9.92 55.59
N MET A 505 12.52 -10.19 54.95
CA MET A 505 12.64 -10.24 53.48
C MET A 505 12.41 -11.66 52.94
N VAL A 506 11.21 -12.21 53.19
CA VAL A 506 10.77 -13.43 52.51
C VAL A 506 10.25 -13.07 51.13
N PHE A 507 11.07 -13.27 50.09
CA PHE A 507 10.61 -13.27 48.71
C PHE A 507 9.78 -14.53 48.47
N THR A 508 8.45 -14.41 48.53
CA THR A 508 7.55 -15.46 48.06
C THR A 508 7.40 -15.39 46.55
N ASP A 509 8.19 -16.18 45.82
CA ASP A 509 7.97 -16.44 44.39
C ASP A 509 6.65 -17.21 44.22
N LYS A 510 5.56 -16.49 43.93
CA LYS A 510 4.34 -17.05 43.32
C LYS A 510 3.71 -16.07 42.33
N ALA A 511 3.76 -16.46 41.06
CA ALA A 511 2.79 -16.05 40.04
C ALA A 511 1.38 -16.61 40.41
N PRO A 512 0.28 -16.14 39.79
CA PRO A 512 0.08 -16.06 38.34
C PRO A 512 0.18 -14.65 37.73
#